data_AF-A0A9D8EL01-F1
#
_entry.id   AF-A0A9D8EL01-F1
#
_cell.length_a   1.000
_cell.length_b   1.000
_cell.length_c   1.000
_cell.angle_alpha   90.00
_cell.angle_beta   90.00
_cell.angle_gamma   90.00
#
_symmetry.space_group_name_H-M   'P 1'
#
loop_
_entity.id
_entity.type
_entity.pdbx_description
1 polymer ?
#
loop_
_entity_poly.entity_id
_entity_poly.type
_entity_poly.pdbx_seq_one_letter_code
_entity_poly.pdbx_strand_id
1 'polypeptide(L)'
;MCEEISELNHEIQGKLSGGGKDQQIRDEIGDLIFSIVNLSRHLKVDSEQCLKETCRKFIRRFDFMEEYAEKNGIDFKSISLAEKDKLWEIAKKSL
;
A
#
# COMPACT_ATOMS: atom_id res chain seq x y z
N MET A 1 -15.73 5.50 6.67
CA MET A 1 -14.40 5.74 6.01
C MET A 1 -13.52 6.71 6.78
N CYS A 2 -13.82 8.02 6.87
CA CYS A 2 -13.02 8.92 7.73
C CYS A 2 -13.13 8.53 9.20
N GLU A 3 -14.29 8.02 9.60
CA GLU A 3 -14.56 7.35 10.87
C GLU A 3 -13.66 6.12 11.04
N GLU A 4 -13.75 5.10 10.18
CA GLU A 4 -12.86 3.90 10.28
C GLU A 4 -11.36 4.26 10.33
N ILE A 5 -10.92 5.26 9.55
CA ILE A 5 -9.52 5.70 9.56
C ILE A 5 -9.14 6.28 10.93
N SER A 6 -10.06 6.99 11.58
CA SER A 6 -9.84 7.57 12.91
C SER A 6 -9.83 6.47 13.98
N GLU A 7 -10.74 5.51 13.89
CA GLU A 7 -10.83 4.35 14.79
C GLU A 7 -9.60 3.45 14.64
N LEU A 8 -9.19 3.09 13.42
CA LEU A 8 -7.96 2.36 13.15
C LEU A 8 -6.71 3.07 13.72
N ASN A 9 -6.61 4.39 13.56
CA ASN A 9 -5.49 5.16 14.11
C ASN A 9 -5.50 5.13 15.65
N HIS A 10 -6.68 5.19 16.27
CA HIS A 10 -6.82 5.07 17.72
C HIS A 10 -6.32 3.71 18.21
N GLU A 11 -6.72 2.62 17.55
CA GLU A 11 -6.30 1.27 17.91
C GLU A 11 -4.79 1.05 17.73
N ILE A 12 -4.20 1.57 16.64
CA ILE A 12 -2.75 1.52 16.41
C ILE A 12 -1.99 2.25 17.54
N GLN A 13 -2.43 3.46 17.91
CA GLN A 13 -1.80 4.28 18.94
C GLN A 13 -2.11 3.81 20.38
N GLY A 14 -3.17 3.03 20.56
CA GLY A 14 -3.60 2.48 21.84
C GLY A 14 -2.52 1.62 22.50
N LYS A 15 -2.40 1.72 23.82
CA LYS A 15 -1.41 0.98 24.63
C LYS A 15 -1.78 -0.49 24.89
N LEU A 16 -2.90 -0.96 24.35
CA LEU A 16 -3.29 -2.37 24.49
C LEU A 16 -2.19 -3.26 23.91
N SER A 17 -1.80 -4.27 24.66
CA SER A 17 -0.77 -5.24 24.28
C SER A 17 -1.42 -6.62 24.36
N GLY A 18 -1.42 -7.38 23.26
CA GLY A 18 -1.97 -8.75 23.20
C GLY A 18 -3.09 -8.94 22.18
N GLY A 19 -3.62 -10.17 22.09
CA GLY A 19 -4.49 -10.62 20.99
C GLY A 19 -5.83 -9.89 20.82
N GLY A 20 -6.29 -9.12 21.81
CA GLY A 20 -7.47 -8.26 21.68
C GLY A 20 -7.23 -7.08 20.74
N LYS A 21 -6.04 -6.45 20.80
CA LYS A 21 -5.66 -5.34 19.92
C LYS A 21 -5.57 -5.78 18.46
N ASP A 22 -5.01 -6.97 18.23
CA ASP A 22 -4.90 -7.52 16.88
C ASP A 22 -6.26 -7.80 16.26
N GLN A 23 -7.27 -8.16 17.07
CA GLN A 23 -8.63 -8.37 16.58
C GLN A 23 -9.29 -7.05 16.22
N GLN A 24 -9.20 -6.03 17.09
CA GLN A 24 -9.75 -4.70 16.82
C GLN A 24 -9.16 -4.10 15.53
N ILE A 25 -7.84 -4.16 15.35
CA ILE A 25 -7.20 -3.71 14.10
C ILE A 25 -7.74 -4.45 12.87
N ARG A 26 -7.98 -5.76 12.97
CA ARG A 26 -8.53 -6.54 11.85
C ARG A 26 -9.96 -6.12 11.51
N ASP A 27 -10.78 -5.87 12.52
CA ASP A 27 -12.18 -5.44 12.35
C ASP A 27 -12.20 -4.08 11.64
N GLU A 28 -11.42 -3.11 12.13
CA GLU A 28 -11.30 -1.77 11.52
C GLU A 28 -10.77 -1.79 10.08
N ILE A 29 -9.77 -2.63 9.79
CA ILE A 29 -9.29 -2.82 8.41
C ILE A 29 -10.39 -3.40 7.53
N GLY A 30 -11.18 -4.34 8.06
CA GLY A 30 -12.32 -4.94 7.37
C GLY A 30 -13.37 -3.90 6.97
N ASP A 31 -13.78 -3.06 7.93
CA ASP A 31 -14.77 -2.02 7.72
C ASP A 31 -14.30 -0.92 6.77
N LEU A 32 -13.00 -0.58 6.80
CA LEU A 32 -12.39 0.32 5.82
C LEU A 32 -12.42 -0.26 4.40
N ILE A 33 -12.03 -1.53 4.23
CA ILE A 33 -12.07 -2.21 2.92
C ILE A 33 -13.51 -2.29 2.41
N PHE A 34 -14.45 -2.70 3.27
CA PHE A 34 -15.87 -2.78 2.93
C PHE A 34 -16.44 -1.41 2.51
N SER A 35 -16.08 -0.36 3.24
CA SER A 35 -16.43 1.02 2.91
C SER A 35 -15.91 1.44 1.53
N ILE A 36 -14.66 1.12 1.20
CA ILE A 36 -14.05 1.44 -0.11
C ILE A 36 -14.73 0.68 -1.25
N VAL A 37 -15.02 -0.62 -1.06
CA VAL A 37 -15.75 -1.43 -2.05
C VAL A 37 -17.16 -0.90 -2.24
N ASN A 38 -17.83 -0.51 -1.15
CA ASN A 38 -19.16 0.11 -1.21
C ASN A 38 -19.13 1.44 -1.98
N LEU A 39 -18.15 2.29 -1.72
CA LEU A 39 -17.98 3.55 -2.43
C LEU A 39 -17.76 3.31 -3.93
N SER A 40 -16.89 2.37 -4.29
CA SER A 40 -16.64 1.99 -5.68
C SER A 40 -17.93 1.59 -6.41
N ARG A 41 -18.77 0.78 -5.76
CA ARG A 41 -20.10 0.40 -6.30
C ARG A 41 -21.02 1.59 -6.53
N HIS A 42 -21.10 2.53 -5.57
CA HIS A 42 -21.92 3.74 -5.71
C HIS A 42 -21.44 4.62 -6.88
N LEU A 43 -20.12 4.68 -7.08
CA LEU A 43 -19.49 5.38 -8.19
C LEU A 43 -19.51 4.60 -9.51
N LYS A 44 -20.07 3.38 -9.53
CA LYS A 44 -20.08 2.45 -10.68
C LYS A 44 -18.68 2.15 -11.22
N VAL A 45 -17.71 2.06 -10.31
CA VAL A 45 -16.32 1.67 -10.58
C VAL A 45 -16.12 0.24 -10.09
N ASP A 46 -15.45 -0.58 -10.89
CA ASP A 46 -15.06 -1.94 -10.51
C ASP A 46 -13.85 -1.91 -9.57
N SER A 47 -14.09 -2.15 -8.28
CA SER A 47 -13.05 -2.14 -7.25
C SER A 47 -11.97 -3.21 -7.46
N GLU A 48 -12.35 -4.39 -7.97
CA GLU A 48 -11.39 -5.48 -8.21
C GLU A 48 -10.44 -5.08 -9.35
N GLN A 49 -11.00 -4.56 -10.44
CA GLN A 49 -10.21 -4.10 -11.57
C GLN A 49 -9.29 -2.93 -11.17
N CYS A 50 -9.77 -1.95 -10.40
CA CYS A 50 -8.94 -0.86 -9.90
C CYS A 50 -7.77 -1.34 -9.03
N LEU A 51 -8.02 -2.32 -8.15
CA LEU A 51 -6.98 -2.93 -7.34
C LEU A 51 -5.95 -3.65 -8.24
N LYS A 52 -6.43 -4.46 -9.19
CA LYS A 52 -5.58 -5.21 -10.13
C LYS A 52 -4.68 -4.29 -10.96
N GLU A 53 -5.22 -3.18 -11.46
CA GLU A 53 -4.44 -2.18 -12.19
C GLU A 53 -3.41 -1.48 -11.31
N THR A 54 -3.75 -1.20 -10.07
CA THR A 54 -2.81 -0.65 -9.08
C THR A 54 -1.69 -1.63 -8.80
N CYS A 55 -1.99 -2.92 -8.55
CA CYS A 55 -0.96 -3.95 -8.37
C CYS A 55 -0.03 -4.05 -9.58
N ARG A 56 -0.57 -4.06 -10.81
CA ARG A 56 0.24 -4.05 -12.04
C ARG A 56 1.15 -2.82 -12.13
N LYS A 57 0.67 -1.64 -11.71
CA LYS A 57 1.49 -0.41 -11.66
C LYS A 57 2.66 -0.54 -10.67
N PHE A 58 2.43 -1.16 -9.51
CA PHE A 58 3.50 -1.41 -8.54
C PHE A 58 4.55 -2.40 -9.08
N ILE A 59 4.10 -3.50 -9.70
CA ILE A 59 4.99 -4.47 -10.35
C ILE A 59 5.86 -3.79 -11.41
N ARG A 60 5.26 -3.06 -12.36
CA ARG A 60 6.01 -2.33 -13.40
C ARG A 60 7.06 -1.37 -12.84
N ARG A 61 6.74 -0.68 -11.73
CA ARG A 61 7.68 0.23 -11.07
C ARG A 61 8.82 -0.53 -10.40
N PHE A 62 8.53 -1.66 -9.78
CA PHE A 62 9.55 -2.49 -9.16
C PHE A 62 10.48 -3.09 -10.22
N ASP A 63 9.94 -3.63 -11.30
CA ASP A 63 10.72 -4.14 -12.44
C ASP A 63 11.64 -3.05 -13.01
N PHE A 64 11.12 -1.82 -13.18
CA PHE A 64 11.92 -0.68 -13.60
C PHE A 64 13.05 -0.36 -12.60
N MET A 65 12.77 -0.42 -11.29
CA MET A 65 13.79 -0.14 -10.27
C MET A 65 14.91 -1.17 -10.31
N GLU A 66 14.59 -2.45 -10.50
CA GLU A 66 15.59 -3.52 -10.64
C GLU A 66 16.42 -3.33 -11.91
N GLU A 67 15.80 -3.07 -13.06
CA GLU A 67 16.49 -2.82 -14.33
C GLU A 67 17.37 -1.56 -14.25
N TYR A 68 16.87 -0.49 -13.62
CA TYR A 68 17.63 0.73 -13.41
C TYR A 68 18.83 0.47 -12.51
N ALA A 69 18.66 -0.28 -11.41
CA ALA A 69 19.74 -0.61 -10.51
C ALA A 69 20.83 -1.43 -11.22
N GLU A 70 20.44 -2.46 -11.97
CA GLU A 70 21.37 -3.28 -12.76
C GLU A 70 22.17 -2.44 -13.77
N LYS A 71 21.49 -1.57 -14.53
CA LYS A 71 22.13 -0.67 -15.51
C LYS A 71 23.13 0.31 -14.89
N ASN A 72 22.95 0.65 -13.62
CA ASN A 72 23.81 1.58 -12.89
C ASN A 72 24.82 0.88 -11.97
N GLY A 73 24.95 -0.46 -12.07
CA GLY A 73 25.87 -1.23 -11.22
C GLY A 73 25.50 -1.21 -9.73
N ILE A 74 24.23 -0.98 -9.40
CA ILE A 74 23.71 -0.97 -8.04
C ILE A 74 23.16 -2.36 -7.74
N ASP A 75 23.66 -2.99 -6.67
CA ASP A 75 23.04 -4.21 -6.16
C ASP A 75 21.74 -3.88 -5.41
N PHE A 76 20.61 -4.08 -6.07
CA PHE A 76 19.28 -3.75 -5.56
C PHE A 76 18.93 -4.46 -4.24
N LYS A 77 19.56 -5.61 -3.95
CA LYS A 77 19.29 -6.37 -2.71
C LYS A 77 20.00 -5.78 -1.50
N SER A 78 21.14 -5.12 -1.69
CA SER A 78 21.95 -4.57 -0.59
C SER A 78 21.64 -3.10 -0.28
N ILE A 79 20.95 -2.38 -1.16
CA ILE A 79 20.57 -0.99 -0.88
C ILE A 79 19.52 -0.85 0.22
N SER A 80 19.63 0.24 0.97
CA SER A 80 18.71 0.63 2.05
C SER A 80 17.31 0.98 1.54
N LEU A 81 16.33 1.01 2.45
CA LEU A 81 14.98 1.47 2.12
C LEU A 81 14.96 2.90 1.57
N ALA A 82 15.77 3.79 2.13
CA ALA A 82 15.87 5.17 1.65
C ALA A 82 16.42 5.27 0.22
N GLU A 83 17.29 4.34 -0.19
CA GLU A 83 17.78 4.25 -1.57
C GLU A 83 16.73 3.64 -2.49
N LYS A 84 15.98 2.63 -2.02
CA LYS A 84 14.82 2.09 -2.75
C LYS A 84 13.75 3.16 -2.96
N ASP A 85 13.52 4.04 -1.99
CA ASP A 85 12.59 5.18 -2.13
C ASP A 85 13.05 6.16 -3.22
N LYS A 86 14.37 6.43 -3.32
CA LYS A 86 14.91 7.25 -4.42
C LYS A 86 14.66 6.59 -5.78
N LEU A 87 14.91 5.29 -5.90
CA LEU A 87 14.65 4.54 -7.13
C LEU A 87 13.15 4.52 -7.46
N TRP A 88 12.28 4.41 -6.45
CA TRP A 88 10.83 4.48 -6.61
C TRP A 88 10.36 5.83 -7.17
N GLU A 89 10.94 6.95 -6.71
CA GLU A 89 10.64 8.27 -7.28
C GLU A 89 11.13 8.43 -8.72
N ILE A 90 12.24 7.79 -9.10
CA ILE A 90 12.69 7.74 -10.51
C ILE A 90 11.71 6.92 -11.35
N ALA A 91 11.28 5.74 -10.86
CA ALA A 91 10.29 4.89 -11.53
C ALA A 91 8.96 5.62 -11.74
N LYS A 92 8.50 6.40 -10.75
CA LYS A 92 7.29 7.23 -10.85
C LYS A 92 7.37 8.32 -11.91
N LYS A 93 8.56 8.85 -12.21
CA LYS A 93 8.77 9.90 -13.21
C LYS A 93 9.00 9.35 -14.62
N SER A 94 9.40 8.08 -14.72
CA SER A 94 9.79 7.43 -15.98
C SER A 94 8.65 6.61 -16.61
N LEU A 95 7.58 6.33 -15.85
CA LEU A 95 6.39 5.57 -16.23
C LEU A 95 5.12 6.37 -15.97
#